data_AF-W4VH49-F1
#
_entry.id   AF-W4VH49-F1
#
_cell.length_a   1.000
_cell.length_b   1.000
_cell.length_c   1.000
_cell.angle_alpha   90.00
_cell.angle_beta   90.00
_cell.angle_gamma   90.00
#
_symmetry.space_group_name_H-M   'P 1'
#
loop_
_entity.id
_entity.type
_entity.pdbx_description
1 polymer ?
#
loop_
_entity_poly.entity_id
_entity_poly.type
_entity_poly.pdbx_seq_one_letter_code
_entity_poly.pdbx_strand_id
1 'polypeptide(L)'
;MGNGIDIKSYVNENTIRYGIGEISEISSLKVQEQLVQIEEYLQKFCMHQKKLTEEIKQFSKLSISFVSSGANVPRSQVNLNFNTLKLYIEKRISEIEKKDLLKINKNERLRIDKRELDMYIDGLRQQVVDTCEMKLYIENLEKENKRLIRQLEDRQKDIQKLEVENSKLRKAVNEANSKKVLPLDNNLTGGRFRI
;
A
#
# COMPACT_ATOMS: atom_id res chain seq x y z
N MET A 1 -16.42 40.84 6.18
CA MET A 1 -15.94 41.07 7.56
C MET A 1 -14.57 40.40 7.65
N GLY A 2 -13.51 41.19 7.66
CA GLY A 2 -12.14 40.70 7.58
C GLY A 2 -11.65 40.24 8.94
N ASN A 3 -11.29 38.98 9.07
CA ASN A 3 -10.43 38.53 10.16
C ASN A 3 -9.08 39.21 9.92
N GLY A 4 -8.86 40.33 10.61
CA GLY A 4 -7.52 40.92 10.69
C GLY A 4 -6.62 39.89 11.33
N ILE A 5 -5.82 39.19 10.52
CA ILE A 5 -4.74 38.36 11.01
C ILE A 5 -3.86 39.31 11.81
N ASP A 6 -3.69 39.06 13.11
CA ASP A 6 -2.73 39.82 13.90
C ASP A 6 -1.33 39.45 13.40
N ILE A 7 -0.80 40.31 12.52
CA ILE A 7 0.45 40.07 11.82
C ILE A 7 1.60 39.94 12.82
N LYS A 8 1.52 40.61 13.98
CA LYS A 8 2.53 40.47 15.04
C LYS A 8 2.50 39.08 15.67
N SER A 9 1.31 38.54 15.93
CA SER A 9 1.16 37.15 16.41
C SER A 9 1.71 36.15 15.37
N TYR A 10 1.42 36.38 14.08
CA TYR A 10 1.87 35.49 13.01
C TYR A 10 3.40 35.52 12.80
N VAL A 11 4.02 36.70 12.92
CA VAL A 11 5.49 36.84 12.91
C VAL A 11 6.09 36.12 14.11
N ASN A 12 5.48 36.23 15.29
CA ASN A 12 5.96 35.56 16.50
C ASN A 12 5.89 34.02 16.36
N GLU A 13 4.79 33.49 15.84
CA GLU A 13 4.65 32.05 15.58
C GLU A 13 5.69 31.55 14.56
N ASN A 14 5.94 32.31 13.50
CA ASN A 14 6.93 31.93 12.48
C ASN A 14 8.37 32.03 13.00
N THR A 15 8.70 33.05 13.79
CA THR A 15 10.04 33.20 14.39
C THR A 15 10.35 32.06 15.37
N ILE A 16 9.37 31.64 16.18
CA ILE A 16 9.48 30.43 17.02
C ILE A 16 9.67 29.19 16.15
N ARG A 17 8.84 29.01 15.12
CA ARG A 17 8.89 27.84 14.21
C ARG A 17 10.22 27.71 13.47
N TYR A 18 10.85 28.83 13.12
CA TYR A 18 12.13 28.86 12.42
C TYR A 18 13.34 28.84 13.36
N GLY A 19 13.13 28.74 14.68
CA GLY A 19 14.20 28.65 15.68
C GLY A 19 14.91 29.98 15.96
N ILE A 20 14.27 31.11 15.67
CA ILE A 20 14.81 32.46 15.88
C ILE A 20 14.56 32.95 17.32
N GLY A 21 13.56 32.38 18.00
CA GLY A 21 13.11 32.80 19.34
C GLY A 21 11.82 33.60 19.28
N GLU A 22 11.32 34.05 20.43
CA GLU A 22 10.16 34.95 20.46
C GLU A 22 10.55 36.34 19.91
N ILE A 23 9.61 37.02 19.25
CA ILE A 23 9.85 38.35 18.69
C ILE A 23 10.28 39.36 19.77
N SER A 24 9.79 39.17 21.01
CA SER A 24 10.16 39.90 22.23
C SER A 24 11.62 39.72 22.66
N GLU A 25 12.24 38.59 22.32
CA GLU A 25 13.63 38.26 22.68
C GLU A 25 14.64 38.93 21.74
N ILE A 26 14.19 39.43 20.58
CA ILE A 26 15.04 40.15 19.64
C ILE A 26 15.39 41.52 20.22
N SER A 27 16.65 41.70 20.62
CA SER A 27 17.16 42.91 21.28
C SER A 27 16.95 44.22 20.50
N SER A 28 16.78 44.15 19.18
CA SER A 28 16.58 45.33 18.34
C SER A 28 15.12 45.50 17.92
N LEU A 29 14.46 46.51 18.50
CA LEU A 29 13.10 46.94 18.10
C LEU A 29 12.98 47.21 16.60
N LYS A 30 14.03 47.77 15.99
CA LYS A 30 14.08 48.04 14.55
C LYS A 30 14.02 46.74 13.73
N VAL A 31 14.65 45.67 14.21
CA VAL A 31 14.60 44.36 13.56
C VAL A 31 13.23 43.71 13.73
N GLN A 32 12.60 43.86 14.90
CA GLN A 32 11.22 43.39 15.12
C GLN A 32 10.23 44.08 14.16
N GLU A 33 10.33 45.40 14.01
CA GLU A 33 9.49 46.15 13.06
C GLU A 33 9.74 45.75 11.61
N GLN A 34 10.99 45.51 11.23
CA GLN A 34 11.34 45.02 9.89
C GLN A 34 10.76 43.63 9.61
N LEU A 35 10.76 42.73 10.58
CA LEU A 35 10.14 41.41 10.44
C LEU A 35 8.64 41.51 10.18
N VAL A 36 7.95 42.40 10.89
CA VAL A 36 6.52 42.67 10.67
C VAL A 36 6.28 43.24 9.27
N GLN A 37 7.08 44.21 8.82
CA GLN A 37 6.95 44.78 7.47
C GLN A 37 7.21 43.76 6.35
N ILE A 38 8.20 42.89 6.54
CA ILE A 38 8.49 41.79 5.60
C ILE A 38 7.30 40.84 5.54
N GLU A 39 6.76 40.44 6.69
CA GLU A 39 5.61 39.54 6.75
C GLU A 39 4.36 40.17 6.11
N GLU A 40 4.09 41.45 6.36
CA GLU A 40 3.01 42.18 5.69
C GLU A 40 3.12 42.12 4.17
N TYR A 41 4.32 42.32 3.65
CA TYR A 41 4.58 42.23 2.21
C TYR A 41 4.39 40.80 1.71
N LEU A 42 4.92 39.80 2.41
CA LEU A 42 4.78 38.39 2.02
C LEU A 42 3.31 37.94 2.04
N GLN A 43 2.52 38.33 3.03
CA GLN A 43 1.10 38.04 3.08
C GLN A 43 0.34 38.70 1.93
N LYS A 44 0.61 39.98 1.65
CA LYS A 44 0.05 40.66 0.48
C LYS A 44 0.41 39.93 -0.80
N PHE A 45 1.66 39.50 -0.95
CA PHE A 45 2.12 38.72 -2.10
C PHE A 45 1.38 37.39 -2.23
N CYS A 46 1.21 36.64 -1.13
CA CYS A 46 0.41 35.42 -1.10
C CYS A 46 -1.05 35.67 -1.48
N MET A 47 -1.66 36.77 -1.03
CA MET A 47 -3.02 37.16 -1.45
C MET A 47 -3.09 37.44 -2.95
N HIS A 48 -2.10 38.15 -3.51
CA HIS A 48 -2.02 38.38 -4.96
C HIS A 48 -1.88 37.07 -5.72
N GLN A 49 -1.06 36.13 -5.25
CA GLN A 49 -0.92 34.81 -5.87
C GLN A 49 -2.24 34.01 -5.84
N LYS A 50 -2.98 34.06 -4.72
CA LYS A 50 -4.31 33.43 -4.63
C LYS A 50 -5.28 34.02 -5.65
N LYS A 51 -5.35 35.35 -5.72
CA LYS A 51 -6.19 36.06 -6.70
C LYS A 51 -5.82 35.70 -8.13
N LEU A 52 -4.53 35.70 -8.46
CA LEU A 52 -4.03 35.32 -9.79
C LEU A 52 -4.40 33.86 -10.12
N THR A 53 -4.34 32.96 -9.14
CA THR A 53 -4.75 31.56 -9.31
C THR A 53 -6.25 31.44 -9.62
N GLU A 54 -7.08 32.21 -8.94
CA GLU A 54 -8.53 32.26 -9.20
C GLU A 54 -8.84 32.85 -10.58
N GLU A 55 -8.17 33.93 -10.96
CA GLU A 55 -8.26 34.52 -12.29
C GLU A 55 -7.86 33.50 -13.35
N ILE A 56 -6.72 32.82 -13.21
CA ILE A 56 -6.29 31.76 -14.14
C ILE A 56 -7.35 30.65 -14.25
N LYS A 57 -7.95 30.21 -13.14
CA LYS A 57 -9.04 29.22 -13.17
C LYS A 57 -10.26 29.73 -13.95
N GLN A 58 -10.64 30.99 -13.78
CA GLN A 58 -11.76 31.59 -14.52
C GLN A 58 -11.45 31.70 -16.01
N PHE A 59 -10.27 32.21 -16.36
CA PHE A 59 -9.86 32.41 -17.76
C PHE A 59 -9.47 31.11 -18.48
N SER A 60 -9.13 30.03 -17.76
CA SER A 60 -8.80 28.73 -18.35
C SER A 60 -10.00 28.06 -19.05
N LYS A 61 -11.24 28.45 -18.74
CA LYS A 61 -12.46 27.92 -19.35
C LYS A 61 -12.97 28.86 -20.44
N LEU A 62 -12.22 28.98 -21.52
CA LEU A 62 -12.65 29.70 -22.71
C LEU A 62 -13.90 29.03 -23.28
N SER A 63 -15.01 29.77 -23.34
CA SER A 63 -16.27 29.30 -23.90
C SER A 63 -16.86 30.33 -24.85
N ILE A 64 -17.78 29.90 -25.71
CA ILE A 64 -18.51 30.81 -26.61
C ILE A 64 -19.19 31.93 -25.81
N SER A 65 -19.72 31.63 -24.61
CA SER A 65 -20.36 32.65 -23.78
C SER A 65 -19.37 33.70 -23.27
N PHE A 66 -18.17 33.25 -22.90
CA PHE A 66 -17.11 34.11 -22.41
C PHE A 66 -16.59 35.03 -23.52
N VAL A 67 -16.36 34.47 -24.71
CA VAL A 67 -15.92 35.22 -25.90
C VAL A 67 -17.01 36.20 -26.36
N SER A 68 -18.27 35.76 -26.38
CA SER A 68 -19.44 36.61 -26.72
C SER A 68 -19.56 37.81 -25.77
N SER A 69 -19.43 37.59 -24.47
CA SER A 69 -19.47 38.67 -23.47
C SER A 69 -18.26 39.60 -23.59
N GLY A 70 -17.05 39.06 -23.77
CA GLY A 70 -15.83 39.88 -23.86
C GLY A 70 -15.73 40.70 -25.15
N ALA A 71 -16.28 40.18 -26.26
CA ALA A 71 -16.32 40.89 -27.54
C ALA A 71 -17.52 41.85 -27.67
N ASN A 72 -18.39 41.94 -26.65
CA ASN A 72 -19.65 42.68 -26.70
C ASN A 72 -20.55 42.26 -27.88
N VAL A 73 -20.53 40.98 -28.25
CA VAL A 73 -21.39 40.41 -29.31
C VAL A 73 -22.47 39.58 -28.65
N PRO A 74 -23.77 39.89 -28.83
CA PRO A 74 -24.86 39.10 -28.27
C PRO A 74 -24.77 37.62 -28.61
N ARG A 75 -24.93 36.75 -27.61
CA ARG A 75 -24.85 35.28 -27.80
C ARG A 75 -25.88 34.77 -28.81
N SER A 76 -27.04 35.42 -28.88
CA SER A 76 -28.05 35.15 -29.89
C SER A 76 -27.52 35.34 -31.31
N GLN A 77 -26.78 36.42 -31.58
CA GLN A 77 -26.17 36.69 -32.89
C GLN A 77 -25.07 35.68 -33.24
N VAL A 78 -24.26 35.28 -32.25
CA VAL A 78 -23.23 34.23 -32.44
C VAL A 78 -23.89 32.90 -32.82
N ASN A 79 -24.97 32.53 -32.14
CA ASN A 79 -25.68 31.28 -32.40
C ASN A 79 -26.49 31.32 -33.70
N LEU A 80 -27.00 32.49 -34.10
CA LEU A 80 -27.71 32.66 -35.37
C LEU A 80 -26.78 32.45 -36.57
N ASN A 81 -25.51 32.85 -36.44
CA ASN A 81 -24.46 32.70 -37.46
C ASN A 81 -23.53 31.52 -37.15
N PHE A 82 -24.10 30.31 -37.15
CA PHE A 82 -23.39 29.08 -36.78
C PHE A 82 -22.14 28.83 -37.64
N ASN A 83 -22.26 28.96 -38.97
CA ASN A 83 -21.20 28.58 -39.91
C ASN A 83 -19.99 29.53 -39.91
N THR A 84 -20.14 30.73 -39.35
CA THR A 84 -19.10 31.77 -39.42
C THR A 84 -18.63 32.14 -38.02
N LEU A 85 -19.49 32.77 -37.21
CA LEU A 85 -19.10 33.28 -35.89
C LEU A 85 -18.85 32.16 -34.90
N LYS A 86 -19.80 31.21 -34.79
CA LYS A 86 -19.66 30.10 -33.84
C LYS A 86 -18.48 29.20 -34.20
N LEU A 87 -18.39 28.78 -35.47
CA LEU A 87 -17.30 27.93 -35.94
C LEU A 87 -15.91 28.57 -35.76
N TYR A 88 -15.79 29.88 -36.03
CA TYR A 88 -14.53 30.61 -35.81
C TYR A 88 -14.13 30.63 -34.33
N ILE A 89 -15.07 30.95 -33.43
CA ILE A 89 -14.84 30.98 -31.99
C ILE A 89 -14.42 29.59 -31.49
N GLU A 90 -15.14 28.54 -31.87
CA GLU A 90 -14.84 27.16 -31.46
C GLU A 90 -13.46 26.71 -31.93
N LYS A 91 -13.12 26.95 -33.21
CA LYS A 91 -11.80 26.60 -33.74
C LYS A 91 -10.68 27.34 -33.03
N ARG A 92 -10.87 28.64 -32.78
CA ARG A 92 -9.84 29.46 -32.13
C ARG A 92 -9.65 29.11 -30.65
N ILE A 93 -10.74 28.78 -29.94
CA ILE A 93 -10.65 28.23 -28.58
C ILE A 93 -9.83 26.94 -28.60
N SER A 94 -10.15 26.00 -29.49
CA SER A 94 -9.41 24.73 -29.60
C SER A 94 -7.92 24.94 -29.92
N GLU A 95 -7.58 25.89 -30.79
CA GLU A 95 -6.19 26.22 -31.10
C GLU A 95 -5.44 26.83 -29.91
N ILE A 96 -6.10 27.67 -29.10
CA ILE A 96 -5.51 28.25 -27.89
C ILE A 96 -5.30 27.17 -26.82
N GLU A 97 -6.29 26.29 -26.61
CA GLU A 97 -6.19 25.18 -25.67
C GLU A 97 -5.09 24.19 -26.05
N LYS A 98 -4.91 23.91 -27.35
CA LYS A 98 -3.83 23.07 -27.87
C LYS A 98 -2.45 23.70 -27.69
N LYS A 99 -2.33 25.03 -27.76
CA LYS A 99 -1.07 25.73 -27.52
C LYS A 99 -0.64 25.68 -26.05
N ASP A 100 -1.58 25.46 -25.13
CA ASP A 100 -1.35 25.31 -23.68
C ASP A 100 -0.27 26.27 -23.14
N LEU A 101 -0.46 27.58 -23.38
CA LEU A 101 0.52 28.63 -23.07
C LEU A 101 1.00 28.60 -21.61
N LEU A 102 0.09 28.28 -20.69
CA LEU A 102 0.35 28.20 -19.25
C LEU A 102 0.68 26.78 -18.77
N LYS A 103 0.80 25.80 -19.69
CA LYS A 103 1.06 24.37 -19.40
C LYS A 103 0.06 23.75 -18.41
N ILE A 104 -1.15 24.29 -18.34
CA ILE A 104 -2.17 23.86 -17.37
C ILE A 104 -2.62 22.45 -17.70
N ASN A 105 -2.89 22.18 -18.98
CA ASN A 105 -3.35 20.87 -19.44
C ASN A 105 -2.24 19.83 -19.29
N LYS A 106 -0.99 20.21 -19.61
CA LYS A 106 0.18 19.34 -19.39
C LYS A 106 0.36 19.00 -17.90
N ASN A 107 0.26 19.99 -17.02
CA ASN A 107 0.44 19.77 -15.59
C ASN A 107 -0.69 18.94 -14.98
N GLU A 108 -1.93 19.11 -15.44
CA GLU A 108 -3.06 18.29 -14.98
C GLU A 108 -2.89 16.83 -15.41
N ARG A 109 -2.47 16.58 -16.67
CA ARG A 109 -2.12 15.22 -17.12
C ARG A 109 -1.02 14.61 -16.26
N LEU A 110 0.08 15.33 -16.05
CA LEU A 110 1.17 14.85 -15.19
C LEU A 110 0.72 14.55 -13.75
N ARG A 111 -0.27 15.29 -13.21
CA ARG A 111 -0.85 15.00 -11.89
C ARG A 111 -1.73 13.75 -11.86
N ILE A 112 -2.42 13.46 -12.96
CA ILE A 112 -3.20 12.23 -13.12
C ILE A 112 -2.23 11.06 -13.25
N ASP A 113 -1.27 11.15 -14.17
CA ASP A 113 -0.24 10.13 -14.39
C ASP A 113 0.52 9.83 -13.09
N LYS A 114 0.89 10.87 -12.33
CA LYS A 114 1.53 10.70 -11.02
C LYS A 114 0.63 9.93 -10.05
N ARG A 115 -0.66 10.26 -9.97
CA ARG A 115 -1.61 9.55 -9.09
C ARG A 115 -1.74 8.08 -9.48
N GLU A 116 -1.80 7.78 -10.77
CA GLU A 116 -1.84 6.39 -11.25
C GLU A 116 -0.54 5.65 -10.89
N LEU A 117 0.62 6.27 -11.10
CA LEU A 117 1.90 5.70 -10.72
C LEU A 117 2.01 5.46 -9.21
N ASP A 118 1.53 6.40 -8.38
CA ASP A 118 1.51 6.25 -6.93
C ASP A 118 0.65 5.03 -6.53
N MET A 119 -0.51 4.82 -7.17
CA MET A 119 -1.33 3.61 -6.94
C MET A 119 -0.62 2.32 -7.32
N TYR A 120 0.09 2.29 -8.45
CA TYR A 120 0.88 1.11 -8.85
C TYR A 120 2.01 0.82 -7.86
N ILE A 121 2.70 1.85 -7.38
CA ILE A 121 3.77 1.71 -6.39
C ILE A 121 3.24 1.12 -5.09
N ASP A 122 2.08 1.57 -4.62
CA ASP A 122 1.47 1.04 -3.41
C ASP A 122 1.02 -0.42 -3.59
N GLY A 123 0.50 -0.79 -4.76
CA GLY A 123 0.22 -2.18 -5.11
C GLY A 123 1.47 -3.07 -5.09
N LEU A 124 2.59 -2.58 -5.65
CA LEU A 124 3.87 -3.30 -5.63
C LEU A 124 4.43 -3.45 -4.21
N ARG A 125 4.29 -2.42 -3.37
CA ARG A 125 4.69 -2.49 -1.95
C ARG A 125 3.92 -3.57 -1.21
N GLN A 126 2.61 -3.66 -1.43
CA GLN A 126 1.79 -4.71 -0.83
C GLN A 126 2.25 -6.11 -1.30
N GLN A 127 2.48 -6.29 -2.60
CA GLN A 127 2.98 -7.58 -3.12
C GLN A 127 4.32 -8.00 -2.52
N VAL A 128 5.22 -7.05 -2.25
CA VAL A 128 6.50 -7.34 -1.59
C VAL A 128 6.27 -7.85 -0.16
N VAL A 129 5.38 -7.21 0.59
CA VAL A 129 5.02 -7.66 1.95
C VAL A 129 4.41 -9.06 1.91
N ASP A 130 3.40 -9.28 1.07
CA ASP A 130 2.72 -10.58 0.94
C ASP A 130 3.72 -11.68 0.56
N THR A 131 4.67 -11.37 -0.33
CA THR A 131 5.72 -12.32 -0.74
C THR A 131 6.67 -12.64 0.41
N CYS A 132 7.03 -11.65 1.22
CA CYS A 132 7.86 -11.86 2.41
C CYS A 132 7.14 -12.74 3.45
N GLU A 133 5.85 -12.49 3.69
CA GLU A 133 5.03 -13.31 4.60
C GLU A 133 4.90 -14.75 4.10
N MET A 134 4.63 -14.94 2.81
CA MET A 134 4.57 -16.28 2.21
C MET A 134 5.89 -17.03 2.33
N LYS A 135 7.03 -16.37 2.09
CA LYS A 135 8.35 -16.99 2.26
C LYS A 135 8.57 -17.45 3.71
N LEU A 136 8.25 -16.61 4.68
CA LEU A 136 8.35 -16.97 6.10
C LEU A 136 7.46 -18.17 6.45
N TYR A 137 6.25 -18.20 5.89
CA TYR A 137 5.33 -19.32 6.09
C TYR A 137 5.89 -20.63 5.50
N ILE A 138 6.45 -20.58 4.29
CA ILE A 138 7.12 -21.72 3.64
C ILE A 138 8.29 -22.21 4.51
N GLU A 139 9.15 -21.32 4.99
CA GLU A 139 10.28 -21.70 5.85
C GLU A 139 9.84 -22.41 7.13
N ASN A 140 8.72 -21.97 7.73
CA ASN A 140 8.17 -22.61 8.92
C ASN A 140 7.64 -24.01 8.61
N LEU A 141 6.91 -24.18 7.50
CA LEU A 141 6.43 -25.49 7.05
C LEU A 141 7.58 -26.44 6.71
N GLU A 142 8.66 -25.95 6.09
CA GLU A 142 9.84 -26.75 5.80
C GLU A 142 10.55 -27.23 7.09
N LYS A 143 10.64 -26.37 8.11
CA LYS A 143 11.18 -26.75 9.42
C LYS A 143 10.32 -27.81 10.09
N GLU A 144 9.00 -27.66 10.02
CA GLU A 144 8.06 -28.62 10.59
C GLU A 144 8.11 -29.98 9.87
N ASN A 145 8.16 -29.98 8.53
CA ASN A 145 8.36 -31.19 7.75
C ASN A 145 9.66 -31.90 8.13
N LYS A 146 10.78 -31.17 8.22
CA LYS A 146 12.06 -31.76 8.66
C LYS A 146 11.97 -32.37 10.06
N ARG A 147 11.24 -31.73 10.99
CA ARG A 147 11.00 -32.27 12.33
C ARG A 147 10.19 -33.56 12.28
N LEU A 148 9.09 -33.59 11.52
CA LEU A 148 8.23 -34.75 11.39
C LEU A 148 8.95 -35.93 10.74
N ILE A 149 9.77 -35.69 9.72
CA ILE A 149 10.59 -36.73 9.09
C ILE A 149 11.52 -37.39 10.12
N ARG A 150 12.23 -36.60 10.94
CA ARG A 150 13.08 -37.17 12.01
C ARG A 150 12.30 -38.00 13.01
N GLN A 151 11.12 -37.52 13.43
CA GLN A 151 10.26 -38.27 14.35
C GLN A 151 9.81 -39.61 13.74
N LEU A 152 9.47 -39.63 12.44
CA LEU A 152 9.12 -40.86 11.74
C LEU A 152 10.30 -41.83 11.68
N GLU A 153 11.50 -41.35 11.35
CA GLU A 153 12.72 -42.15 11.32
C GLU A 153 13.02 -42.79 12.69
N ASP A 154 12.90 -42.01 13.78
CA ASP A 154 13.13 -42.51 15.14
C ASP A 154 12.08 -43.55 15.55
N ARG A 155 10.79 -43.29 15.27
CA ARG A 155 9.71 -44.25 15.51
C ARG A 155 9.90 -45.54 14.72
N GLN A 156 10.40 -45.46 13.49
CA GLN A 156 10.65 -46.64 12.67
C GLN A 156 11.79 -47.49 13.22
N LYS A 157 12.85 -46.87 13.77
CA LYS A 157 13.90 -47.59 14.49
C LYS A 157 13.35 -48.30 15.73
N ASP A 158 12.46 -47.66 16.48
CA ASP A 158 11.84 -48.27 17.66
C ASP A 158 10.94 -49.45 17.30
N ILE A 159 10.15 -49.33 16.22
CA ILE A 159 9.35 -50.44 15.69
C ILE A 159 10.24 -51.63 15.35
N GLN A 160 11.34 -51.42 14.63
CA GLN A 160 12.28 -52.50 14.28
C GLN A 160 12.87 -53.19 15.52
N LYS A 161 13.23 -52.42 16.56
CA LYS A 161 13.72 -53.01 17.82
C LYS A 161 12.66 -53.88 18.49
N LEU A 162 11.43 -53.38 18.58
CA LEU A 162 10.31 -54.10 19.17
C LEU A 162 9.94 -55.35 18.37
N GLU A 163 9.99 -55.31 17.04
CA GLU A 163 9.78 -56.48 16.18
C GLU A 163 10.83 -57.56 16.43
N VAL A 164 12.11 -57.18 16.56
CA VAL A 164 13.21 -58.10 16.90
C VAL A 164 12.96 -58.73 18.27
N GLU A 165 12.62 -57.94 19.29
CA GLU A 165 12.34 -58.44 20.63
C GLU A 165 11.13 -59.38 20.68
N ASN A 166 10.04 -58.99 20.02
CA ASN A 166 8.82 -59.81 19.91
C ASN A 166 9.12 -61.14 19.21
N SER A 167 9.96 -61.14 18.16
CA SER A 167 10.39 -62.37 17.49
C SER A 167 11.19 -63.29 18.41
N LYS A 168 12.06 -62.74 19.28
CA LYS A 168 12.83 -63.52 20.27
C LYS A 168 11.91 -64.11 21.32
N LEU A 169 10.97 -63.33 21.86
CA LEU A 169 10.00 -63.78 22.85
C LEU A 169 9.10 -64.89 22.28
N ARG A 170 8.63 -64.74 21.03
CA ARG A 170 7.85 -65.79 20.35
C ARG A 170 8.62 -67.10 20.22
N LYS A 171 9.92 -67.04 19.88
CA LYS A 171 10.78 -68.24 19.84
C LYS A 171 10.91 -68.87 21.23
N ALA A 172 11.20 -68.07 22.26
CA ALA A 172 11.33 -68.57 23.64
C ALA A 172 10.03 -69.23 24.16
N VAL A 173 8.86 -68.64 23.86
CA VAL A 173 7.55 -69.23 24.21
C VAL A 173 7.34 -70.56 23.48
N ASN A 174 7.64 -70.62 22.18
CA ASN A 174 7.53 -71.85 21.41
C ASN A 174 8.44 -72.96 21.93
N GLU A 175 9.68 -72.64 22.31
CA GLU A 175 10.64 -73.56 22.92
C GLU A 175 10.19 -74.04 24.32
N ALA A 176 9.60 -73.16 25.13
CA ALA A 176 9.06 -73.54 26.43
C ALA A 176 7.83 -74.45 26.29
N ASN A 177 6.98 -74.20 25.30
CA ASN A 177 5.81 -75.02 25.00
C ASN A 177 6.21 -76.40 24.45
N SER A 178 7.22 -76.50 23.59
CA SER A 178 7.69 -77.78 23.06
C SER A 178 8.30 -78.69 24.13
N LYS A 179 8.92 -78.12 25.18
CA LYS A 179 9.46 -78.87 26.33
C LYS A 179 8.40 -79.34 27.34
N LYS A 180 7.19 -78.75 27.33
CA LYS A 180 6.08 -79.13 28.22
C LYS A 180 5.18 -80.25 27.67
N VAL A 181 5.36 -80.65 26.41
CA VAL A 181 4.62 -81.78 25.82
C VAL A 181 5.28 -83.08 26.27
N LEU A 182 4.75 -83.69 27.33
CA LEU A 182 5.02 -85.09 27.65
C LEU A 182 4.46 -85.95 26.51
N PRO A 183 5.24 -86.87 25.91
CA PRO A 183 4.66 -87.89 25.05
C PRO A 183 3.80 -88.80 25.93
N LEU A 184 2.50 -88.81 25.71
CA LEU A 184 1.67 -89.93 26.15
C LEU A 184 2.06 -91.11 25.26
N ASP A 185 2.85 -92.02 25.81
CA ASP A 185 3.11 -93.32 25.20
C ASP A 185 1.77 -93.99 24.87
N ASN A 186 1.48 -94.13 23.58
CA ASN A 186 0.39 -94.95 23.06
C ASN A 186 0.73 -96.44 23.17
N ASN A 187 1.07 -96.90 24.38
CA ASN A 187 1.12 -98.30 24.75
C ASN A 187 0.04 -98.55 25.78
N LEU A 188 -1.20 -98.79 25.33
CA LEU A 188 -2.26 -99.55 26.03
C LEU A 188 -3.58 -99.45 25.24
N THR A 189 -3.75 -100.26 24.19
CA THR A 189 -5.04 -100.91 23.86
C THR A 189 -4.82 -101.93 22.74
N GLY A 190 -4.69 -103.19 23.11
CA GLY A 190 -4.60 -104.29 22.14
C GLY A 190 -4.71 -105.68 22.75
N GLY A 191 -5.27 -105.81 23.96
CA GLY A 191 -5.67 -107.10 24.50
C GLY A 191 -6.83 -107.67 23.69
N ARG A 192 -6.54 -108.54 22.73
CA ARG A 192 -7.53 -109.47 22.16
C ARG A 192 -7.39 -110.80 22.87
N PHE A 193 -8.40 -111.12 23.67
CA PHE A 193 -8.78 -112.47 24.04
C PHE A 193 -8.87 -113.35 22.77
N ARG A 194 -8.26 -114.55 22.83
CA ARG A 194 -8.78 -115.77 22.21
C ARG A 194 -8.08 -117.00 22.80
N ILE A 195 -8.89 -117.75 23.56
CA ILE A 195 -8.88 -119.18 23.94
C ILE A 195 -7.51 -119.82 24.18
#